data_AF-A0A7H8TGU6-F1
#
_entry.id   AF-A0A7H8TGU6-F1
#
_cell.length_a   1.000
_cell.length_b   1.000
_cell.length_c   1.000
_cell.angle_alpha   90.00
_cell.angle_beta   90.00
_cell.angle_gamma   90.00
#
_symmetry.space_group_name_H-M   'P 1'
#
loop_
_entity.id
_entity.type
_entity.pdbx_description
1 polymer ?
#
loop_
_entity_poly.entity_id
_entity_poly.type
_entity_poly.pdbx_seq_one_letter_code
_entity_poly.pdbx_strand_id
1 'polypeptide(L)'
;MRRTGILLFAAVPVAITAAAYFLAPTDSADSPAEPPVVTAQQTTRQDAKSRAEQERSADDKLIAGLPPGLAAPAKKALAQQLVSSAENSTLNWRTTFGYIEDIGDGQGYTAGIIGFCTGTNDLRTLVERYTDGHPDNGLAKYLPALRAVDGTDSHEGLDPGFTAAWKAEARQPAFQEAQLAERDRAYFEPAVRLAKLDGLGTLGQFIYYDAMVFHGPGIDDDGFYVLRERALREADSPAQGGSEKAYLDIFLDIRREAMKEKRPGTDTSRIDTAQRQFLYDGNLKLTTPLRWQVYGETYRVP
;
A
#
# COMPACT_ATOMS: atom_id res chain seq x y z
N MET A 1 -26.20 -37.07 41.49
CA MET A 1 -24.84 -37.05 42.07
C MET A 1 -23.98 -36.26 41.07
N ARG A 2 -23.48 -35.03 41.31
CA ARG A 2 -22.45 -34.53 42.27
C ARG A 2 -21.15 -35.37 42.20
N ARG A 3 -19.92 -34.82 42.04
CA ARG A 3 -19.38 -33.43 41.86
C ARG A 3 -18.71 -33.31 40.45
N THR A 4 -18.44 -32.17 39.78
CA THR A 4 -18.33 -30.71 40.06
C THR A 4 -16.88 -30.18 40.27
N GLY A 5 -16.40 -29.28 39.39
CA GLY A 5 -15.11 -28.56 39.50
C GLY A 5 -14.94 -27.39 38.50
N ILE A 6 -15.26 -26.16 38.93
CA ILE A 6 -15.01 -24.87 38.27
C ILE A 6 -14.39 -23.95 39.33
N LEU A 7 -13.47 -23.05 38.97
CA LEU A 7 -13.22 -21.81 39.74
C LEU A 7 -12.63 -20.69 38.86
N LEU A 8 -13.25 -19.51 38.96
CA LEU A 8 -12.87 -18.20 38.40
C LEU A 8 -12.51 -17.27 39.57
N PHE A 9 -11.45 -16.47 39.45
CA PHE A 9 -11.19 -15.22 40.19
C PHE A 9 -9.99 -14.51 39.50
N ALA A 10 -9.79 -13.19 39.54
CA ALA A 10 -10.68 -12.02 39.59
C ALA A 10 -9.84 -10.76 39.28
N ALA A 11 -10.45 -9.66 38.83
CA ALA A 11 -9.79 -8.37 38.63
C ALA A 11 -10.08 -7.40 39.79
N VAL A 12 -9.06 -6.70 40.29
CA VAL A 12 -9.16 -5.56 41.22
C VAL A 12 -8.07 -4.54 40.86
N PRO A 13 -8.36 -3.22 40.81
CA PRO A 13 -7.42 -2.21 40.34
C PRO A 13 -6.52 -1.65 41.47
N VAL A 14 -5.39 -1.05 41.08
CA VAL A 14 -4.52 -0.27 41.99
C VAL A 14 -4.48 1.18 41.52
N ALA A 15 -5.19 2.04 42.25
CA ALA A 15 -4.94 3.48 42.25
C ALA A 15 -4.03 3.79 43.44
N ILE A 16 -2.95 4.57 43.23
CA ILE A 16 -2.13 5.10 44.32
C ILE A 16 -2.06 6.62 44.21
N THR A 17 -2.27 7.24 45.37
CA THR A 17 -2.51 8.66 45.60
C THR A 17 -1.26 9.52 45.47
N ALA A 18 -1.45 10.76 45.00
CA ALA A 18 -0.47 11.82 45.21
C ALA A 18 -0.44 12.26 46.68
N ALA A 19 0.76 12.45 47.22
CA ALA A 19 0.99 13.18 48.46
C ALA A 19 2.31 13.96 48.31
N ALA A 20 2.24 15.29 48.40
CA ALA A 20 3.41 16.16 48.38
C ALA A 20 3.72 16.61 49.81
N TYR A 21 4.99 16.53 50.21
CA TYR A 21 5.52 17.25 51.37
C TYR A 21 6.92 17.78 51.02
N PHE A 22 7.09 19.09 51.19
CA PHE A 22 8.39 19.75 51.16
C PHE A 22 9.01 19.72 52.57
N LEU A 23 10.31 19.44 52.67
CA LEU A 23 11.35 20.19 53.41
C LEU A 23 12.59 19.31 53.65
N ALA A 24 13.77 19.86 53.33
CA ALA A 24 15.10 19.37 53.72
C ALA A 24 15.48 19.96 55.12
N PRO A 25 16.62 19.62 55.78
CA PRO A 25 17.81 18.88 55.29
C PRO A 25 18.50 17.90 56.28
N THR A 26 19.52 17.17 55.80
CA THR A 26 20.89 16.94 56.38
C THR A 26 21.49 15.57 55.97
N ASP A 27 22.82 15.55 55.85
CA ASP A 27 23.65 14.51 55.22
C ASP A 27 23.56 13.09 55.81
N SER A 28 23.61 12.05 54.95
CA SER A 28 24.74 11.09 54.90
C SER A 28 24.51 9.86 54.01
N ALA A 29 25.59 9.43 53.35
CA ALA A 29 25.92 8.08 52.87
C ALA A 29 25.17 7.48 51.64
N ASP A 30 26.00 6.89 50.77
CA ASP A 30 25.70 6.26 49.49
C ASP A 30 24.48 5.33 49.43
N SER A 31 23.77 5.44 48.31
CA SER A 31 23.04 4.32 47.71
C SER A 31 23.21 4.41 46.20
N PRO A 32 23.59 3.32 45.50
CA PRO A 32 23.83 3.37 44.06
C PRO A 32 22.51 3.67 43.34
N ALA A 33 22.49 4.75 42.56
CA ALA A 33 21.32 5.15 41.81
C ALA A 33 20.95 4.05 40.80
N GLU A 34 19.75 3.46 40.95
CA GLU A 34 19.18 2.64 39.90
C GLU A 34 19.07 3.49 38.62
N PRO A 35 19.55 2.99 37.46
CA PRO A 35 19.49 3.76 36.22
C PRO A 35 18.00 4.00 35.87
N PRO A 36 17.61 5.26 35.57
CA PRO A 36 16.20 5.58 35.40
C PRO A 36 15.63 4.81 34.21
N VAL A 37 14.47 4.17 34.42
CA VAL A 37 13.77 3.30 33.46
C VAL A 37 13.57 3.95 32.08
N VAL A 38 13.50 5.29 32.04
CA VAL A 38 13.45 6.11 30.83
C VAL A 38 14.67 5.87 29.91
N THR A 39 15.87 5.77 30.45
CA THR A 39 17.10 5.54 29.68
C THR A 39 17.10 4.15 29.04
N ALA A 40 16.67 3.12 29.77
CA ALA A 40 16.55 1.76 29.22
C ALA A 40 15.53 1.68 28.06
N GLN A 41 14.39 2.38 28.18
CA GLN A 41 13.42 2.48 27.08
C GLN A 41 13.92 3.31 25.88
N GLN A 42 14.80 4.30 26.10
CA GLN A 42 15.42 5.04 25.00
C GLN A 42 16.47 4.19 24.28
N THR A 43 17.33 3.49 25.01
CA THR A 43 18.32 2.56 24.43
C THR A 43 17.63 1.46 23.61
N THR A 44 16.62 0.78 24.15
CA THR A 44 15.90 -0.27 23.41
C THR A 44 15.19 0.22 22.14
N ARG A 45 14.63 1.44 22.13
CA ARG A 45 14.10 2.07 20.91
C ARG A 45 15.20 2.41 19.91
N GLN A 46 16.34 2.91 20.38
CA GLN A 46 17.49 3.25 19.54
C GLN A 46 18.14 1.98 18.94
N ASP A 47 18.23 0.89 19.68
CA ASP A 47 18.69 -0.42 19.21
C ASP A 47 17.74 -1.00 18.15
N ALA A 48 16.43 -0.92 18.40
CA ALA A 48 15.41 -1.37 17.45
C ALA A 48 15.46 -0.57 16.14
N LYS A 49 15.58 0.77 16.22
CA LYS A 49 15.81 1.64 15.06
C LYS A 49 17.09 1.24 14.32
N SER A 50 18.20 1.06 15.04
CA SER A 50 19.50 0.73 14.44
C SER A 50 19.48 -0.62 13.72
N ARG A 51 18.77 -1.62 14.26
CA ARG A 51 18.54 -2.91 13.58
C ARG A 51 17.72 -2.73 12.29
N ALA A 52 16.59 -2.03 12.35
CA ALA A 52 15.75 -1.78 11.17
C ALA A 52 16.49 -0.99 10.07
N GLU A 53 17.36 -0.04 10.44
CA GLU A 53 18.22 0.68 9.51
C GLU A 53 19.30 -0.21 8.88
N GLN A 54 19.88 -1.15 9.64
CA GLN A 54 20.86 -2.13 9.15
C GLN A 54 20.21 -3.17 8.22
N GLU A 55 19.06 -3.73 8.61
CA GLU A 55 18.25 -4.65 7.81
C GLU A 55 17.86 -4.00 6.48
N ARG A 56 17.31 -2.78 6.53
CA ARG A 56 16.98 -2.00 5.33
C ARG A 56 18.20 -1.75 4.44
N SER A 57 19.38 -1.47 5.01
CA SER A 57 20.62 -1.31 4.24
C SER A 57 21.13 -2.61 3.62
N ALA A 58 20.89 -3.76 4.26
CA ALA A 58 21.23 -5.07 3.71
C ALA A 58 20.31 -5.42 2.52
N ASP A 59 19.00 -5.23 2.69
CA ASP A 59 18.00 -5.35 1.63
C ASP A 59 18.32 -4.44 0.43
N ASP A 60 18.67 -3.18 0.68
CA ASP A 60 19.00 -2.21 -0.38
C ASP A 60 20.18 -2.68 -1.23
N LYS A 61 21.21 -3.26 -0.59
CA LYS A 61 22.38 -3.84 -1.26
C LYS A 61 22.01 -5.10 -2.06
N LEU A 62 21.18 -5.98 -1.49
CA LEU A 62 20.67 -7.16 -2.19
C LEU A 62 19.88 -6.77 -3.44
N ILE A 63 18.94 -5.83 -3.30
CA ILE A 63 18.08 -5.33 -4.38
C ILE A 63 18.87 -4.64 -5.48
N ALA A 64 19.93 -3.90 -5.13
CA ALA A 64 20.83 -3.26 -6.09
C ALA A 64 21.64 -4.27 -6.93
N GLY A 65 21.89 -5.47 -6.40
CA GLY A 65 22.51 -6.58 -7.15
C GLY A 65 21.54 -7.37 -8.04
N LEU A 66 20.22 -7.20 -7.86
CA LEU A 66 19.19 -7.91 -8.63
C LEU A 66 18.86 -7.19 -9.95
N PRO A 67 18.45 -7.93 -11.00
CA PRO A 67 17.97 -7.34 -12.24
C PRO A 67 16.88 -6.27 -12.02
N PRO A 68 16.76 -5.25 -12.90
CA PRO A 68 15.74 -4.21 -12.74
C PRO A 68 14.31 -4.76 -12.68
N GLY A 69 14.03 -5.84 -13.41
CA GLY A 69 12.71 -6.47 -13.45
C GLY A 69 11.65 -5.48 -13.93
N LEU A 70 10.59 -5.29 -13.14
CA LEU A 70 9.51 -4.35 -13.44
C LEU A 70 10.00 -2.90 -13.47
N ALA A 71 11.06 -2.56 -12.72
CA ALA A 71 11.64 -1.22 -12.69
C ALA A 71 12.41 -0.85 -13.98
N ALA A 72 12.63 -1.78 -14.92
CA ALA A 72 13.14 -1.42 -16.25
C ALA A 72 12.12 -0.49 -16.96
N PRO A 73 12.53 0.61 -17.61
CA PRO A 73 11.60 1.61 -18.14
C PRO A 73 10.48 1.06 -19.04
N ALA A 74 10.82 0.11 -19.93
CA ALA A 74 9.83 -0.55 -20.80
C ALA A 74 8.86 -1.46 -20.02
N LYS A 75 9.33 -2.15 -18.97
CA LYS A 75 8.49 -3.00 -18.10
C LYS A 75 7.60 -2.16 -17.18
N LYS A 76 8.09 -1.02 -16.70
CA LYS A 76 7.29 -0.05 -15.92
C LYS A 76 6.19 0.58 -16.77
N ALA A 77 6.49 0.93 -18.02
CA ALA A 77 5.49 1.39 -18.98
C ALA A 77 4.42 0.31 -19.27
N LEU A 78 4.84 -0.94 -19.46
CA LEU A 78 3.94 -2.08 -19.65
C LEU A 78 3.07 -2.36 -18.41
N ALA A 79 3.64 -2.29 -17.21
CA ALA A 79 2.89 -2.43 -15.95
C ALA A 79 1.76 -1.40 -15.84
N GLN A 80 2.04 -0.14 -16.22
CA GLN A 80 1.03 0.92 -16.23
C GLN A 80 -0.05 0.72 -17.31
N GLN A 81 0.29 0.12 -18.46
CA GLN A 81 -0.70 -0.28 -19.47
C GLN A 81 -1.61 -1.41 -18.98
N LEU A 82 -1.05 -2.39 -18.26
CA LEU A 82 -1.80 -3.49 -17.66
C LEU A 82 -2.76 -2.97 -16.58
N VAL A 83 -2.28 -2.13 -15.64
CA VAL A 83 -3.13 -1.47 -14.63
C VAL A 83 -4.22 -0.63 -15.28
N SER A 84 -3.88 0.23 -16.25
CA SER A 84 -4.86 1.12 -16.91
C SER A 84 -5.91 0.36 -17.75
N SER A 85 -5.62 -0.87 -18.19
CA SER A 85 -6.64 -1.74 -18.80
C SER A 85 -7.69 -2.26 -17.80
N ALA A 86 -7.40 -2.24 -16.50
CA ALA A 86 -8.33 -2.56 -15.43
C ALA A 86 -8.93 -1.32 -14.76
N GLU A 87 -8.16 -0.25 -14.51
CA GLU A 87 -8.71 0.96 -13.87
C GLU A 87 -9.51 1.85 -14.84
N ASN A 88 -9.19 1.83 -16.14
CA ASN A 88 -9.69 2.83 -17.09
C ASN A 88 -10.01 2.28 -18.51
N SER A 89 -10.06 0.95 -18.67
CA SER A 89 -10.27 0.27 -19.96
C SER A 89 -9.44 0.83 -21.13
N THR A 90 -8.15 1.14 -20.90
CA THR A 90 -7.28 1.68 -21.95
C THR A 90 -5.80 1.32 -21.76
N LEU A 91 -5.08 1.16 -22.87
CA LEU A 91 -3.61 1.08 -22.86
C LEU A 91 -2.95 2.47 -22.96
N ASN A 92 -3.71 3.51 -23.29
CA ASN A 92 -3.19 4.88 -23.38
C ASN A 92 -3.28 5.58 -22.03
N TRP A 93 -2.69 4.99 -20.99
CA TRP A 93 -2.77 5.45 -19.60
C TRP A 93 -2.40 6.93 -19.38
N ARG A 94 -1.64 7.55 -20.29
CA ARG A 94 -1.34 8.99 -20.21
C ARG A 94 -2.56 9.88 -20.44
N THR A 95 -3.68 9.38 -20.96
CA THR A 95 -4.94 10.15 -21.03
C THR A 95 -5.70 10.17 -19.71
N THR A 96 -5.30 9.36 -18.70
CA THR A 96 -6.07 9.17 -17.48
C THR A 96 -5.61 10.05 -16.30
N PHE A 97 -4.57 10.88 -16.45
CA PHE A 97 -4.19 11.91 -15.46
C PHE A 97 -5.38 12.79 -15.03
N GLY A 98 -6.27 13.12 -15.97
CA GLY A 98 -7.47 13.93 -15.74
C GLY A 98 -8.76 13.13 -15.53
N TYR A 99 -8.67 11.79 -15.40
CA TYR A 99 -9.80 10.98 -14.94
C TYR A 99 -10.17 11.40 -13.52
N ILE A 100 -11.46 11.58 -13.27
CA ILE A 100 -12.05 11.79 -11.94
C ILE A 100 -13.55 11.54 -12.03
N GLU A 101 -14.03 10.63 -11.19
CA GLU A 101 -15.41 10.14 -11.14
C GLU A 101 -15.67 9.52 -9.75
N ASP A 102 -16.87 9.69 -9.20
CA ASP A 102 -17.35 8.82 -8.12
C ASP A 102 -18.10 7.67 -8.78
N ILE A 103 -17.56 6.45 -8.62
CA ILE A 103 -18.08 5.23 -9.22
C ILE A 103 -19.09 4.50 -8.32
N GLY A 104 -19.54 5.14 -7.23
CA GLY A 104 -20.56 4.61 -6.31
C GLY A 104 -20.05 3.46 -5.45
N ASP A 105 -18.76 3.42 -5.16
CA ASP A 105 -18.06 2.26 -4.59
C ASP A 105 -17.66 2.42 -3.11
N GLY A 106 -18.03 3.56 -2.51
CA GLY A 106 -17.76 3.93 -1.12
C GLY A 106 -16.44 4.66 -0.87
N GLN A 107 -15.68 5.04 -1.91
CA GLN A 107 -14.40 5.75 -1.77
C GLN A 107 -14.47 7.24 -2.19
N GLY A 108 -15.65 7.74 -2.56
CA GLY A 108 -15.86 9.08 -3.11
C GLY A 108 -15.26 9.21 -4.51
N TYR A 109 -14.60 10.32 -4.80
CA TYR A 109 -13.94 10.53 -6.10
C TYR A 109 -12.69 9.67 -6.27
N THR A 110 -12.73 8.75 -7.22
CA THR A 110 -11.58 8.01 -7.79
C THR A 110 -10.98 8.79 -8.95
N ALA A 111 -9.66 9.02 -8.97
CA ALA A 111 -9.03 9.94 -9.92
C ALA A 111 -7.60 9.57 -10.36
N GLY A 112 -7.19 10.06 -11.53
CA GLY A 112 -5.81 9.97 -12.01
C GLY A 112 -5.35 8.58 -12.47
N ILE A 113 -4.03 8.43 -12.66
CA ILE A 113 -3.41 7.29 -13.38
C ILE A 113 -3.47 5.91 -12.69
N ILE A 114 -3.87 5.85 -11.42
CA ILE A 114 -4.06 4.59 -10.68
C ILE A 114 -5.34 4.59 -9.81
N GLY A 115 -6.24 5.56 -9.99
CA GLY A 115 -7.44 5.67 -9.18
C GLY A 115 -7.18 6.04 -7.72
N PHE A 116 -6.51 7.17 -7.48
CA PHE A 116 -6.41 7.76 -6.14
C PHE A 116 -7.80 8.17 -5.65
N CYS A 117 -8.19 7.89 -4.41
CA CYS A 117 -9.54 8.21 -3.93
C CYS A 117 -9.57 9.23 -2.79
N THR A 118 -10.64 10.04 -2.73
CA THR A 118 -10.85 11.02 -1.64
C THR A 118 -11.07 10.37 -0.28
N GLY A 119 -11.67 9.18 -0.24
CA GLY A 119 -11.93 8.43 0.99
C GLY A 119 -10.77 7.55 1.48
N THR A 120 -9.65 7.45 0.74
CA THR A 120 -8.53 6.52 1.05
C THR A 120 -7.21 7.22 1.36
N ASN A 121 -7.24 8.50 1.76
CA ASN A 121 -6.09 9.33 2.15
C ASN A 121 -5.02 9.60 1.07
N ASP A 122 -4.91 8.78 0.03
CA ASP A 122 -3.90 8.85 -1.02
C ASP A 122 -4.11 10.04 -1.98
N LEU A 123 -5.35 10.33 -2.41
CA LEU A 123 -5.63 11.54 -3.19
C LEU A 123 -5.29 12.80 -2.38
N ARG A 124 -5.67 12.83 -1.10
CA ARG A 124 -5.35 13.94 -0.19
C ARG A 124 -3.83 14.12 -0.07
N THR A 125 -3.11 13.02 0.13
CA THR A 125 -1.64 13.00 0.21
C THR A 125 -0.98 13.51 -1.07
N LEU A 126 -1.47 13.10 -2.24
CA LEU A 126 -1.01 13.61 -3.54
C LEU A 126 -1.18 15.13 -3.64
N VAL A 127 -2.36 15.66 -3.30
CA VAL A 127 -2.63 17.11 -3.40
C VAL A 127 -1.80 17.91 -2.39
N GLU A 128 -1.57 17.39 -1.18
CA GLU A 128 -0.68 18.03 -0.21
C GLU A 128 0.75 18.12 -0.75
N ARG A 129 1.34 17.00 -1.17
CA ARG A 129 2.72 16.97 -1.70
C ARG A 129 2.89 17.80 -2.98
N TYR A 130 1.86 17.87 -3.83
CA TYR A 130 1.87 18.75 -5.00
C TYR A 130 1.88 20.22 -4.59
N THR A 131 1.05 20.58 -3.60
CA THR A 131 0.92 21.94 -3.07
C THR A 131 2.17 22.43 -2.34
N ASP A 132 2.89 21.54 -1.63
CA ASP A 132 4.18 21.87 -1.00
C ASP A 132 5.21 22.43 -1.99
N GLY A 133 5.20 21.95 -3.25
CA GLY A 133 6.05 22.46 -4.34
C GLY A 133 5.40 23.55 -5.20
N HIS A 134 4.07 23.66 -5.19
CA HIS A 134 3.28 24.53 -6.05
C HIS A 134 2.12 25.17 -5.26
N PRO A 135 2.38 26.11 -4.33
CA PRO A 135 1.38 26.57 -3.36
C PRO A 135 0.14 27.22 -3.98
N ASP A 136 0.27 27.86 -5.15
CA ASP A 136 -0.81 28.58 -5.84
C ASP A 136 -1.61 27.69 -6.82
N ASN A 137 -1.46 26.36 -6.78
CA ASN A 137 -2.15 25.45 -7.70
C ASN A 137 -3.68 25.40 -7.48
N GLY A 138 -4.42 25.05 -8.54
CA GLY A 138 -5.89 25.03 -8.53
C GLY A 138 -6.55 24.05 -7.56
N LEU A 139 -5.81 23.07 -7.02
CA LEU A 139 -6.29 22.11 -6.01
C LEU A 139 -6.05 22.57 -4.57
N ALA A 140 -5.09 23.47 -4.31
CA ALA A 140 -4.67 23.88 -2.97
C ALA A 140 -5.85 24.33 -2.08
N LYS A 141 -6.82 25.06 -2.66
CA LYS A 141 -8.04 25.53 -1.98
C LYS A 141 -8.97 24.42 -1.49
N TYR A 142 -8.85 23.20 -2.00
CA TYR A 142 -9.65 22.04 -1.58
C TYR A 142 -9.01 21.24 -0.44
N LEU A 143 -7.75 21.51 -0.05
CA LEU A 143 -7.08 20.79 1.03
C LEU A 143 -7.86 20.73 2.35
N PRO A 144 -8.58 21.79 2.81
CA PRO A 144 -9.42 21.69 4.01
C PRO A 144 -10.58 20.70 3.85
N ALA A 145 -11.23 20.67 2.67
CA ALA A 145 -12.31 19.74 2.37
C ALA A 145 -11.79 18.30 2.22
N LEU A 146 -10.68 18.10 1.50
CA LEU A 146 -10.02 16.80 1.36
C LEU A 146 -9.60 16.20 2.71
N ARG A 147 -9.26 17.01 3.72
CA ARG A 147 -9.00 16.55 5.11
C ARG A 147 -10.27 16.23 5.89
N ALA A 148 -11.41 16.84 5.54
CA ALA A 148 -12.68 16.64 6.23
C ALA A 148 -13.43 15.41 5.72
N VAL A 149 -13.28 15.06 4.44
CA VAL A 149 -13.93 13.89 3.82
C VAL A 149 -13.09 12.61 3.84
N ASP A 150 -11.82 12.69 4.25
CA ASP A 150 -10.91 11.54 4.30
C ASP A 150 -11.48 10.41 5.19
N GLY A 151 -11.45 9.17 4.69
CA GLY A 151 -12.15 8.03 5.30
C GLY A 151 -13.66 7.95 5.03
N THR A 152 -14.21 8.78 4.14
CA THR A 152 -15.64 8.77 3.74
C THR A 152 -15.84 8.90 2.22
N ASP A 153 -17.06 8.68 1.75
CA ASP A 153 -17.51 8.94 0.37
C ASP A 153 -18.05 10.38 0.16
N SER A 154 -17.90 11.27 1.14
CA SER A 154 -18.48 12.62 1.08
C SER A 154 -17.80 13.54 0.05
N HIS A 155 -18.61 14.36 -0.63
CA HIS A 155 -18.15 15.42 -1.53
C HIS A 155 -18.24 16.83 -0.90
N GLU A 156 -18.50 16.93 0.40
CA GLU A 156 -18.69 18.22 1.08
C GLU A 156 -17.45 19.13 0.94
N GLY A 157 -17.68 20.35 0.42
CA GLY A 157 -16.60 21.32 0.13
C GLY A 157 -15.76 21.03 -1.12
N LEU A 158 -15.94 19.89 -1.77
CA LEU A 158 -15.35 19.57 -3.09
C LEU A 158 -16.27 20.05 -4.22
N ASP A 159 -17.54 19.69 -4.14
CA ASP A 159 -18.51 19.97 -5.19
C ASP A 159 -18.95 21.46 -5.23
N PRO A 160 -19.32 21.98 -6.43
CA PRO A 160 -19.28 21.35 -7.75
C PRO A 160 -17.93 21.53 -8.48
N GLY A 161 -16.94 22.19 -7.84
CA GLY A 161 -15.77 22.72 -8.53
C GLY A 161 -14.57 21.79 -8.65
N PHE A 162 -14.46 20.79 -7.76
CA PHE A 162 -13.25 19.98 -7.63
C PHE A 162 -12.92 19.17 -8.89
N THR A 163 -13.92 18.54 -9.52
CA THR A 163 -13.71 17.74 -10.74
C THR A 163 -13.23 18.58 -11.92
N ALA A 164 -13.67 19.83 -12.03
CA ALA A 164 -13.20 20.77 -13.04
C ALA A 164 -11.77 21.27 -12.75
N ALA A 165 -11.45 21.53 -11.47
CA ALA A 165 -10.10 21.91 -11.04
C ALA A 165 -9.10 20.77 -11.30
N TRP A 166 -9.44 19.52 -10.97
CA TRP A 166 -8.64 18.34 -11.27
C TRP A 166 -8.35 18.21 -12.77
N LYS A 167 -9.37 18.33 -13.62
CA LYS A 167 -9.23 18.26 -15.09
C LYS A 167 -8.42 19.42 -15.69
N ALA A 168 -8.32 20.55 -14.99
CA ALA A 168 -7.46 21.67 -15.37
C ALA A 168 -6.00 21.43 -14.96
N GLU A 169 -5.77 21.05 -13.70
CA GLU A 169 -4.42 20.77 -13.16
C GLU A 169 -3.77 19.54 -13.79
N ALA A 170 -4.55 18.52 -14.17
CA ALA A 170 -4.06 17.35 -14.92
C ALA A 170 -3.43 17.67 -16.29
N ARG A 171 -3.57 18.91 -16.78
CA ARG A 171 -2.88 19.40 -17.99
C ARG A 171 -1.50 19.97 -17.70
N GLN A 172 -1.20 20.29 -16.44
CA GLN A 172 0.09 20.83 -16.03
C GLN A 172 1.11 19.70 -15.89
N PRO A 173 2.30 19.80 -16.52
CA PRO A 173 3.35 18.78 -16.38
C PRO A 173 3.71 18.50 -14.92
N ALA A 174 3.73 19.53 -14.07
CA ALA A 174 4.03 19.39 -12.65
C ALA A 174 3.05 18.50 -11.88
N PHE A 175 1.75 18.55 -12.19
CA PHE A 175 0.77 17.66 -11.53
C PHE A 175 0.80 16.24 -12.11
N GLN A 176 1.14 16.09 -13.39
CA GLN A 176 1.42 14.78 -14.00
C GLN A 176 2.63 14.12 -13.34
N GLU A 177 3.70 14.88 -13.10
CA GLU A 177 4.88 14.44 -12.35
C GLU A 177 4.54 14.10 -10.90
N ALA A 178 3.70 14.89 -10.22
CA ALA A 178 3.22 14.58 -8.87
C ALA A 178 2.45 13.25 -8.81
N GLN A 179 1.53 12.99 -9.75
CA GLN A 179 0.83 11.70 -9.84
C GLN A 179 1.79 10.52 -10.08
N LEU A 180 2.78 10.69 -10.97
CA LEU A 180 3.80 9.68 -11.23
C LEU A 180 4.67 9.40 -9.99
N ALA A 181 5.08 10.45 -9.28
CA ALA A 181 5.89 10.36 -8.08
C ALA A 181 5.14 9.71 -6.91
N GLU A 182 3.85 10.02 -6.73
CA GLU A 182 3.05 9.44 -5.64
C GLU A 182 2.72 7.96 -5.91
N ARG A 183 2.35 7.61 -7.15
CA ARG A 183 2.27 6.21 -7.60
C ARG A 183 3.58 5.47 -7.27
N ASP A 184 4.72 6.08 -7.60
CA ASP A 184 6.02 5.45 -7.42
C ASP A 184 6.33 5.23 -5.94
N ARG A 185 6.20 6.28 -5.13
CA ARG A 185 6.47 6.28 -3.69
C ARG A 185 5.59 5.32 -2.90
N ALA A 186 4.28 5.33 -3.15
CA ALA A 186 3.30 4.64 -2.30
C ALA A 186 2.94 3.23 -2.79
N TYR A 187 3.08 2.94 -4.08
CA TYR A 187 2.60 1.68 -4.68
C TYR A 187 3.72 0.91 -5.41
N PHE A 188 4.39 1.53 -6.38
CA PHE A 188 5.32 0.81 -7.26
C PHE A 188 6.61 0.40 -6.56
N GLU A 189 7.29 1.32 -5.88
CA GLU A 189 8.56 1.03 -5.22
C GLU A 189 8.42 0.03 -4.05
N PRO A 190 7.42 0.15 -3.14
CA PRO A 190 7.22 -0.84 -2.08
C PRO A 190 6.87 -2.23 -2.64
N ALA A 191 5.98 -2.32 -3.63
CA ALA A 191 5.60 -3.59 -4.23
C ALA A 191 6.78 -4.28 -4.94
N VAL A 192 7.54 -3.55 -5.77
CA VAL A 192 8.72 -4.09 -6.47
C VAL A 192 9.84 -4.43 -5.49
N ARG A 193 10.02 -3.67 -4.42
CA ARG A 193 10.95 -4.00 -3.32
C ARG A 193 10.60 -5.36 -2.72
N LEU A 194 9.38 -5.53 -2.23
CA LEU A 194 8.96 -6.73 -1.51
C LEU A 194 9.00 -7.95 -2.41
N ALA A 195 8.53 -7.82 -3.66
CA ALA A 195 8.62 -8.89 -4.65
C ALA A 195 10.08 -9.32 -4.92
N LYS A 196 11.03 -8.39 -4.94
CA LYS A 196 12.46 -8.73 -5.06
C LYS A 196 13.01 -9.44 -3.82
N LEU A 197 12.60 -9.04 -2.62
CA LEU A 197 12.99 -9.72 -1.37
C LEU A 197 12.42 -11.14 -1.26
N ASP A 198 11.23 -11.37 -1.81
CA ASP A 198 10.62 -12.70 -1.95
C ASP A 198 11.22 -13.51 -3.13
N GLY A 199 12.16 -12.94 -3.89
CA GLY A 199 12.83 -13.60 -5.01
C GLY A 199 11.99 -13.72 -6.29
N LEU A 200 10.92 -12.94 -6.41
CA LEU A 200 9.98 -12.99 -7.53
C LEU A 200 10.52 -12.33 -8.80
N GLY A 201 10.20 -12.92 -9.94
CA GLY A 201 10.46 -12.40 -11.28
C GLY A 201 9.59 -11.19 -11.64
N THR A 202 9.65 -10.79 -12.91
CA THR A 202 8.96 -9.57 -13.38
C THR A 202 7.43 -9.70 -13.35
N LEU A 203 6.90 -10.92 -13.54
CA LEU A 203 5.47 -11.18 -13.38
C LEU A 203 5.04 -11.06 -11.91
N GLY A 204 5.77 -11.65 -10.97
CA GLY A 204 5.44 -11.53 -9.54
C GLY A 204 5.53 -10.09 -9.02
N GLN A 205 6.54 -9.34 -9.48
CA GLN A 205 6.63 -7.89 -9.24
C GLN A 205 5.41 -7.13 -9.77
N PHE A 206 4.90 -7.49 -10.95
CA PHE A 206 3.67 -6.90 -11.50
C PHE A 206 2.43 -7.28 -10.67
N ILE A 207 2.29 -8.55 -10.30
CA ILE A 207 1.18 -9.05 -9.46
C ILE A 207 1.13 -8.32 -8.12
N TYR A 208 2.28 -8.10 -7.47
CA TYR A 208 2.36 -7.31 -6.24
C TYR A 208 1.98 -5.85 -6.45
N TYR A 209 2.44 -5.22 -7.53
CA TYR A 209 2.12 -3.83 -7.83
C TYR A 209 0.62 -3.65 -8.11
N ASP A 210 0.02 -4.51 -8.94
CA ASP A 210 -1.41 -4.49 -9.24
C ASP A 210 -2.28 -4.81 -8.02
N ALA A 211 -1.78 -5.67 -7.12
CA ALA A 211 -2.42 -5.92 -5.83
C ALA A 211 -2.34 -4.69 -4.89
N MET A 212 -1.18 -4.03 -4.79
CA MET A 212 -1.04 -2.83 -3.96
C MET A 212 -1.85 -1.64 -4.49
N VAL A 213 -2.06 -1.53 -5.81
CA VAL A 213 -2.99 -0.55 -6.40
C VAL A 213 -4.43 -0.84 -5.96
N PHE A 214 -4.92 -2.08 -6.13
CA PHE A 214 -6.33 -2.40 -5.82
C PHE A 214 -6.65 -2.46 -4.31
N HIS A 215 -5.74 -3.01 -3.51
CA HIS A 215 -5.93 -3.24 -2.07
C HIS A 215 -5.33 -2.12 -1.19
N GLY A 216 -4.59 -1.19 -1.80
CA GLY A 216 -3.86 -0.15 -1.10
C GLY A 216 -2.60 -0.64 -0.36
N PRO A 217 -1.72 0.29 0.04
CA PRO A 217 -0.55 0.02 0.90
C PRO A 217 -0.91 0.00 2.40
N GLY A 218 -2.19 -0.17 2.75
CA GLY A 218 -2.68 -0.25 4.13
C GLY A 218 -2.40 -1.58 4.82
N ILE A 219 -2.75 -1.66 6.10
CA ILE A 219 -2.69 -2.87 6.94
C ILE A 219 -4.07 -3.38 7.36
N ASP A 220 -5.11 -2.93 6.66
CA ASP A 220 -6.48 -3.44 6.80
C ASP A 220 -6.55 -4.92 6.37
N ASP A 221 -7.59 -5.65 6.78
CA ASP A 221 -7.70 -7.11 6.59
C ASP A 221 -7.57 -7.56 5.11
N ASP A 222 -7.95 -6.70 4.16
CA ASP A 222 -7.82 -6.94 2.72
C ASP A 222 -6.61 -6.22 2.08
N GLY A 223 -5.82 -5.48 2.85
CA GLY A 223 -4.68 -4.69 2.40
C GLY A 223 -3.48 -5.52 1.95
N PHE A 224 -2.68 -4.99 1.02
CA PHE A 224 -1.61 -5.75 0.34
C PHE A 224 -0.66 -6.49 1.31
N TYR A 225 -0.25 -5.84 2.40
CA TYR A 225 0.71 -6.42 3.34
C TYR A 225 0.15 -7.67 4.03
N VAL A 226 -1.14 -7.67 4.37
CA VAL A 226 -1.85 -8.80 4.98
C VAL A 226 -2.01 -9.94 3.96
N LEU A 227 -2.34 -9.64 2.70
CA LEU A 227 -2.43 -10.65 1.64
C LEU A 227 -1.08 -11.33 1.37
N ARG A 228 0.02 -10.56 1.35
CA ARG A 228 1.38 -11.12 1.25
C ARG A 228 1.73 -12.02 2.43
N GLU A 229 1.39 -11.63 3.65
CA GLU A 229 1.64 -12.44 4.84
C GLU A 229 0.79 -13.73 4.88
N ARG A 230 -0.46 -13.69 4.40
CA ARG A 230 -1.28 -14.89 4.17
C ARG A 230 -0.57 -15.84 3.20
N ALA A 231 -0.15 -15.35 2.03
CA ALA A 231 0.52 -16.18 1.03
C ALA A 231 1.84 -16.80 1.52
N LEU A 232 2.66 -16.04 2.26
CA LEU A 232 3.92 -16.53 2.85
C LEU A 232 3.73 -17.56 3.98
N ARG A 233 2.51 -17.70 4.54
CA ARG A 233 2.17 -18.77 5.48
C ARG A 233 1.67 -20.04 4.78
N GLU A 234 1.21 -19.93 3.54
CA GLU A 234 0.65 -21.04 2.76
C GLU A 234 1.68 -21.65 1.79
N ALA A 235 2.64 -20.87 1.29
CA ALA A 235 3.76 -21.36 0.50
C ALA A 235 5.05 -20.57 0.71
N ASP A 236 6.18 -21.30 0.69
CA ASP A 236 7.51 -20.70 0.60
C ASP A 236 7.65 -19.87 -0.67
N SER A 237 8.13 -18.64 -0.53
CA SER A 237 8.57 -17.82 -1.66
C SER A 237 9.86 -18.39 -2.28
N PRO A 238 10.24 -17.99 -3.51
CA PRO A 238 11.54 -18.30 -4.09
C PRO A 238 12.74 -17.97 -3.19
N ALA A 239 12.68 -16.89 -2.41
CA ALA A 239 13.73 -16.55 -1.43
C ALA A 239 13.83 -17.56 -0.27
N GLN A 240 12.75 -18.28 0.04
CA GLN A 240 12.70 -19.38 1.01
C GLN A 240 12.97 -20.76 0.35
N GLY A 241 13.22 -20.81 -0.96
CA GLY A 241 13.47 -22.03 -1.73
C GLY A 241 12.23 -22.65 -2.39
N GLY A 242 11.07 -21.99 -2.32
CA GLY A 242 9.83 -22.43 -2.95
C GLY A 242 9.76 -22.16 -4.47
N SER A 243 8.70 -22.67 -5.10
CA SER A 243 8.45 -22.46 -6.53
C SER A 243 7.73 -21.14 -6.78
N GLU A 244 8.32 -20.24 -7.59
CA GLU A 244 7.69 -18.97 -7.96
C GLU A 244 6.29 -19.18 -8.53
N LYS A 245 6.09 -20.22 -9.36
CA LYS A 245 4.78 -20.51 -9.93
C LYS A 245 3.75 -20.89 -8.86
N ALA A 246 4.12 -21.73 -7.90
CA ALA A 246 3.20 -22.15 -6.83
C ALA A 246 2.87 -21.01 -5.88
N TYR A 247 3.88 -20.23 -5.48
CA TYR A 247 3.72 -19.06 -4.62
C TYR A 247 2.77 -18.02 -5.25
N LEU A 248 2.98 -17.70 -6.53
CA LEU A 248 2.13 -16.72 -7.23
C LEU A 248 0.71 -17.23 -7.48
N ASP A 249 0.50 -18.54 -7.64
CA ASP A 249 -0.85 -19.11 -7.81
C ASP A 249 -1.67 -18.95 -6.52
N ILE A 250 -1.05 -19.29 -5.38
CA ILE A 250 -1.63 -19.12 -4.04
C ILE A 250 -1.87 -17.64 -3.71
N PHE A 251 -0.91 -16.76 -4.00
CA PHE A 251 -1.10 -15.31 -3.81
C PHE A 251 -2.28 -14.78 -4.65
N LEU A 252 -2.42 -15.22 -5.90
CA LEU A 252 -3.54 -14.82 -6.76
C LEU A 252 -4.89 -15.40 -6.30
N ASP A 253 -4.93 -16.56 -5.65
CA ASP A 253 -6.15 -17.10 -5.03
C ASP A 253 -6.58 -16.28 -3.82
N ILE A 254 -5.67 -16.08 -2.86
CA ILE A 254 -5.89 -15.23 -1.67
C ILE A 254 -6.37 -13.84 -2.07
N ARG A 255 -5.71 -13.23 -3.07
CA ARG A 255 -6.09 -11.93 -3.59
C ARG A 255 -7.50 -11.94 -4.20
N ARG A 256 -7.82 -12.95 -4.99
CA ARG A 256 -9.12 -13.10 -5.66
C ARG A 256 -10.26 -13.33 -4.67
N GLU A 257 -10.00 -13.99 -3.56
CA GLU A 257 -10.94 -14.10 -2.43
C GLU A 257 -11.14 -12.74 -1.77
N ALA A 258 -10.06 -12.06 -1.37
CA ALA A 258 -10.12 -10.74 -0.75
C ALA A 258 -10.88 -9.69 -1.60
N MET A 259 -10.70 -9.70 -2.92
CA MET A 259 -11.50 -8.87 -3.84
C MET A 259 -13.01 -9.09 -3.67
N LYS A 260 -13.45 -10.35 -3.57
CA LYS A 260 -14.86 -10.75 -3.46
C LYS A 260 -15.44 -10.54 -2.07
N GLU A 261 -14.61 -10.67 -1.04
CA GLU A 261 -14.96 -10.34 0.34
C GLU A 261 -15.19 -8.83 0.49
N LYS A 262 -14.29 -7.99 -0.05
CA LYS A 262 -14.43 -6.52 -0.08
C LYS A 262 -15.70 -6.09 -0.83
N ARG A 263 -15.97 -6.70 -1.99
CA ARG A 263 -17.10 -6.36 -2.87
C ARG A 263 -17.75 -7.61 -3.49
N PRO A 264 -18.82 -8.14 -2.89
CA PRO A 264 -19.56 -9.27 -3.44
C PRO A 264 -20.04 -9.01 -4.86
N GLY A 265 -19.68 -9.89 -5.80
CA GLY A 265 -19.99 -9.75 -7.22
C GLY A 265 -18.99 -8.91 -8.02
N THR A 266 -17.88 -8.45 -7.44
CA THR A 266 -16.81 -7.78 -8.20
C THR A 266 -16.19 -8.71 -9.25
N ASP A 267 -15.78 -8.11 -10.37
CA ASP A 267 -15.13 -8.81 -11.48
C ASP A 267 -13.64 -9.03 -11.16
N THR A 268 -13.19 -10.29 -11.30
CA THR A 268 -11.81 -10.72 -11.03
C THR A 268 -10.99 -11.00 -12.29
N SER A 269 -11.40 -10.52 -13.46
CA SER A 269 -10.76 -10.75 -14.76
C SER A 269 -9.31 -10.23 -14.84
N ARG A 270 -8.97 -9.15 -14.12
CA ARG A 270 -7.58 -8.67 -13.96
C ARG A 270 -6.64 -9.75 -13.39
N ILE A 271 -7.17 -10.67 -12.60
CA ILE A 271 -6.49 -11.89 -12.15
C ILE A 271 -6.74 -13.00 -13.18
N ASP A 272 -8.01 -13.40 -13.32
CA ASP A 272 -8.43 -14.67 -13.93
C ASP A 272 -8.08 -14.78 -15.43
N THR A 273 -8.18 -13.69 -16.18
CA THR A 273 -7.94 -13.66 -17.64
C THR A 273 -6.75 -12.77 -18.06
N ALA A 274 -5.90 -12.42 -17.10
CA ALA A 274 -4.63 -11.73 -17.34
C ALA A 274 -3.48 -12.34 -16.52
N GLN A 275 -3.35 -11.99 -15.23
CA GLN A 275 -2.22 -12.41 -14.39
C GLN A 275 -2.08 -13.93 -14.28
N ARG A 276 -3.20 -14.64 -14.07
CA ARG A 276 -3.25 -16.11 -14.02
C ARG A 276 -2.84 -16.73 -15.34
N GLN A 277 -3.28 -16.16 -16.47
CA GLN A 277 -2.90 -16.64 -17.80
C GLN A 277 -1.40 -16.48 -18.03
N PHE A 278 -0.81 -15.32 -17.72
CA PHE A 278 0.65 -15.10 -17.86
C PHE A 278 1.46 -16.08 -16.98
N LEU A 279 0.95 -16.42 -15.81
CA LEU A 279 1.55 -17.40 -14.90
C LEU A 279 1.45 -18.83 -15.44
N TYR A 280 0.31 -19.20 -16.01
CA TYR A 280 0.09 -20.52 -16.60
C TYR A 280 0.88 -20.73 -17.88
N ASP A 281 1.02 -19.69 -18.71
CA ASP A 281 1.91 -19.63 -19.89
C ASP A 281 3.40 -19.68 -19.52
N GLY A 282 3.75 -19.58 -18.22
CA GLY A 282 5.13 -19.61 -17.73
C GLY A 282 5.91 -18.31 -17.98
N ASN A 283 5.22 -17.20 -18.30
CA ASN A 283 5.83 -15.93 -18.67
C ASN A 283 6.25 -15.10 -17.44
N LEU A 284 7.06 -15.70 -16.55
CA LEU A 284 7.57 -15.09 -15.31
C LEU A 284 8.41 -13.81 -15.57
N LYS A 285 8.89 -13.62 -16.80
CA LYS A 285 9.61 -12.42 -17.26
C LYS A 285 8.69 -11.32 -17.82
N LEU A 286 7.37 -11.53 -17.88
CA LEU A 286 6.38 -10.60 -18.44
C LEU A 286 6.77 -10.10 -19.84
N THR A 287 7.23 -11.01 -20.70
CA THR A 287 7.79 -10.73 -22.03
C THR A 287 6.66 -10.53 -23.04
N THR A 288 6.78 -9.54 -23.92
CA THR A 288 5.83 -9.34 -25.01
C THR A 288 6.16 -10.29 -26.20
N PRO A 289 5.19 -10.62 -27.08
CA PRO A 289 3.81 -10.15 -27.11
C PRO A 289 2.97 -10.63 -25.93
N LEU A 290 2.14 -9.75 -25.38
CA LEU A 290 1.10 -10.08 -24.39
C LEU A 290 -0.29 -9.92 -24.99
N ARG A 291 -1.19 -10.84 -24.65
CA ARG A 291 -2.64 -10.75 -24.92
C ARG A 291 -3.38 -11.16 -23.66
N TRP A 292 -4.34 -10.37 -23.23
CA TRP A 292 -5.16 -10.65 -22.05
C TRP A 292 -6.58 -10.11 -22.22
N GLN A 293 -7.46 -10.40 -21.26
CA GLN A 293 -8.79 -9.82 -21.20
C GLN A 293 -9.07 -9.24 -19.82
N VAL A 294 -9.76 -8.10 -19.79
CA VAL A 294 -10.36 -7.49 -18.58
C VAL A 294 -11.76 -7.01 -18.96
N TYR A 295 -12.77 -7.27 -18.11
CA TYR A 295 -14.18 -6.94 -18.37
C TYR A 295 -14.74 -7.43 -19.72
N GLY A 296 -14.18 -8.52 -20.26
CA GLY A 296 -14.51 -9.07 -21.58
C GLY A 296 -13.81 -8.38 -22.77
N GLU A 297 -13.12 -7.26 -22.56
CA GLU A 297 -12.35 -6.58 -23.60
C GLU A 297 -10.97 -7.23 -23.80
N THR A 298 -10.55 -7.42 -25.06
CA THR A 298 -9.24 -8.01 -25.39
C THR A 298 -8.18 -6.94 -25.60
N TYR A 299 -7.13 -7.00 -24.79
CA TYR A 299 -5.96 -6.13 -24.87
C TYR A 299 -4.75 -6.87 -25.48
N ARG A 300 -3.86 -6.12 -26.15
CA ARG A 300 -2.63 -6.63 -26.77
C ARG A 300 -1.51 -5.61 -26.71
N VAL A 301 -0.30 -6.06 -26.38
CA VAL A 301 0.96 -5.30 -26.56
C VAL A 301 1.94 -6.19 -27.33
N PRO A 302 2.53 -5.72 -28.44
CA PRO A 302 3.45 -6.50 -29.27
C PRO A 302 4.81 -6.77 -28.59
#